data_AF-A0A4S8L3M2-F1
#
_entry.id   AF-A0A4S8L3M2-F1
#
_cell.length_a   1.000
_cell.length_b   1.000
_cell.length_c   1.000
_cell.angle_alpha   90.00
_cell.angle_beta   90.00
_cell.angle_gamma   90.00
#
_symmetry.space_group_name_H-M   'P 1'
#
loop_
_entity.id
_entity.type
_entity.pdbx_description
1 polymer ?
#
loop_
_entity_poly.entity_id
_entity_poly.type
_entity_poly.pdbx_seq_one_letter_code
_entity_poly.pdbx_strand_id
1 'polypeptide(L)'
;LLLFIGTDLKDSDIPHRTKLADRIVQHFRKEYLKMIDDIKNSLGRLSWTSDIWSRVTLESYLAVTVHYLVRGTRGRLELRSRLV
;
A
#
# COMPACT_ATOMS: atom_id res chain seq x y z
N LEU A 1 -1.92 15.21 14.49
CA LEU A 1 -0.90 15.48 13.44
C LEU A 1 -1.40 16.37 12.28
N LEU A 2 -2.59 17.00 12.34
CA LEU A 2 -3.09 17.93 11.31
C LEU A 2 -3.19 19.41 11.78
N LEU A 3 -2.80 19.72 13.02
CA LEU A 3 -3.08 21.01 13.68
C LEU A 3 -2.21 22.20 13.15
N PHE A 4 -1.33 21.98 12.17
CA PHE A 4 -0.33 22.98 11.76
C PHE A 4 -0.43 23.37 10.26
N ILE A 5 -1.56 23.10 9.60
CA ILE A 5 -1.67 23.21 8.14
C ILE A 5 -2.37 24.50 7.66
N GLY A 6 -2.94 25.34 8.53
CA GLY A 6 -3.49 26.62 8.07
C GLY A 6 -4.01 27.53 9.15
N THR A 7 -3.67 28.81 9.07
CA THR A 7 -4.14 29.89 9.96
C THR A 7 -5.64 30.15 9.85
N ASP A 8 -6.28 29.68 8.77
CA ASP A 8 -7.71 29.92 8.46
C ASP A 8 -8.58 28.65 8.50
N LEU A 9 -8.07 27.51 8.99
CA LEU A 9 -8.86 26.29 9.12
C LEU A 9 -9.83 26.40 10.31
N LYS A 10 -11.12 26.20 10.04
CA LYS A 10 -12.15 26.08 11.07
C LYS A 10 -12.21 24.65 11.57
N ASP A 11 -12.74 24.44 12.78
CA ASP A 11 -12.93 23.09 13.34
C ASP A 11 -13.78 22.18 12.44
N SER A 12 -14.76 22.76 11.73
CA SER A 12 -15.57 22.09 10.71
C SER A 12 -14.78 21.55 9.52
N ASP A 13 -13.60 22.13 9.24
CA ASP A 13 -12.73 21.73 8.14
C ASP A 13 -11.85 20.54 8.52
N ILE A 14 -11.67 20.27 9.82
CA ILE A 14 -10.89 19.15 10.32
C ILE A 14 -11.72 17.87 10.17
N PRO A 15 -11.28 16.89 9.36
CA PRO A 15 -12.02 15.66 9.19
C PRO A 15 -12.03 14.85 10.49
N HIS A 16 -13.23 14.48 10.95
CA HIS A 16 -13.39 13.58 12.09
C HIS A 16 -12.70 12.23 11.82
N ARG A 17 -12.33 11.50 12.89
CA ARG A 17 -11.60 10.22 12.81
C ARG A 17 -12.26 9.21 11.86
N THR A 18 -13.59 9.15 11.85
CA THR A 18 -14.37 8.26 10.98
C THR A 18 -14.15 8.62 9.51
N LYS A 19 -14.24 9.92 9.19
CA LYS A 19 -14.02 10.42 7.83
C LYS A 19 -12.58 10.15 7.37
N LEU A 20 -11.59 10.28 8.25
CA LEU A 20 -10.20 9.92 7.95
C LEU A 20 -10.04 8.41 7.73
N ALA A 21 -10.59 7.58 8.61
CA ALA A 21 -10.52 6.13 8.47
C ALA A 21 -11.17 5.66 7.15
N ASP A 22 -12.35 6.18 6.82
CA ASP A 22 -13.05 5.89 5.57
C ASP A 22 -12.20 6.30 4.36
N ARG A 23 -11.59 7.48 4.41
CA ARG A 23 -10.71 7.94 3.34
C ARG A 23 -9.48 7.06 3.19
N ILE A 24 -8.82 6.67 4.30
CA ILE A 24 -7.67 5.77 4.26
C ILE A 24 -8.05 4.45 3.61
N VAL A 25 -9.18 3.84 4.01
CA VAL A 25 -9.65 2.57 3.44
C VAL A 25 -10.02 2.73 1.96
N GLN A 26 -10.69 3.81 1.56
CA GLN A 26 -11.02 4.09 0.17
C GLN A 26 -9.77 4.22 -0.71
N HIS A 27 -8.78 5.00 -0.24
CA HIS A 27 -7.52 5.17 -0.94
C HIS A 27 -6.72 3.87 -1.01
N PHE A 28 -6.66 3.12 0.10
CA PHE A 28 -6.05 1.80 0.13
C PHE A 28 -6.66 0.86 -0.91
N ARG A 29 -7.99 0.74 -0.95
CA ARG A 29 -8.68 -0.12 -1.93
C ARG A 29 -8.35 0.28 -3.37
N LYS A 30 -8.31 1.58 -3.66
CA LYS A 30 -7.96 2.09 -4.98
C LYS A 30 -6.54 1.70 -5.38
N GLU A 31 -5.56 1.91 -4.51
CA GLU A 31 -4.17 1.57 -4.79
C GLU A 31 -3.94 0.04 -4.81
N TYR A 32 -4.64 -0.70 -3.96
CA TYR A 32 -4.63 -2.17 -3.96
C TYR A 32 -5.11 -2.73 -5.29
N LEU A 33 -6.22 -2.22 -5.84
CA LEU A 33 -6.73 -2.67 -7.14
C LEU A 33 -5.73 -2.38 -8.28
N LYS A 34 -5.08 -1.22 -8.26
CA LYS A 34 -4.00 -0.90 -9.22
C LYS A 34 -2.80 -1.84 -9.08
N MET A 35 -2.42 -2.15 -7.84
CA MET A 35 -1.33 -3.08 -7.56
C MET A 35 -1.64 -4.48 -8.10
N ILE A 36 -2.85 -4.99 -7.87
CA ILE A 36 -3.29 -6.28 -8.39
C ILE A 36 -3.29 -6.28 -9.93
N ASP A 37 -3.75 -5.21 -10.56
CA ASP A 37 -3.70 -5.06 -12.02
C ASP A 37 -2.25 -5.05 -12.54
N ASP A 38 -1.33 -4.34 -11.87
CA ASP A 38 0.09 -4.31 -12.23
C ASP A 38 0.75 -5.70 -12.10
N ILE A 39 0.43 -6.45 -11.03
CA ILE A 39 0.94 -7.82 -10.82
C ILE A 39 0.38 -8.78 -11.88
N LYS A 40 -0.90 -8.66 -12.25
CA LYS A 40 -1.51 -9.48 -13.31
C LYS A 40 -0.86 -9.26 -14.67
N ASN A 41 -0.37 -8.06 -14.93
CA ASN A 41 0.35 -7.69 -16.15
C ASN A 41 1.87 -7.95 -16.07
N SER A 42 2.33 -8.69 -15.05
CA SER A 42 3.73 -9.06 -14.92
C SER A 42 4.23 -9.96 -16.04
N LEU A 43 5.54 -9.89 -16.29
CA LEU A 43 6.24 -10.73 -17.25
C LEU A 43 6.80 -11.97 -16.55
N GLY A 44 6.40 -13.14 -17.03
CA GLY A 44 6.96 -14.40 -16.57
C GLY A 44 6.41 -14.83 -15.21
N ARG A 45 7.30 -15.31 -14.32
CA ARG A 45 6.92 -15.88 -13.02
C ARG A 45 6.97 -14.82 -11.92
N LEU A 46 6.10 -15.01 -10.93
CA LEU A 46 6.11 -14.26 -9.68
C LEU A 46 6.99 -14.99 -8.66
N SER A 47 7.71 -14.22 -7.84
CA SER A 47 8.35 -14.69 -6.62
C SER A 47 7.72 -13.97 -5.43
N TRP A 48 7.66 -14.58 -4.26
CA TRP A 48 7.19 -13.89 -3.05
C TRP A 48 8.06 -14.23 -1.85
N THR A 49 8.15 -13.30 -0.92
CA THR A 49 8.75 -13.50 0.41
C THR A 49 7.66 -13.36 1.45
N SER A 50 7.78 -14.15 2.52
CA SER A 50 6.88 -14.11 3.66
C SER A 50 7.70 -13.85 4.90
N ASP A 51 7.54 -12.67 5.49
CA ASP A 51 8.15 -12.33 6.76
C ASP A 51 7.16 -12.66 7.87
N ILE A 52 7.55 -13.55 8.78
CA ILE A 52 6.71 -14.02 9.88
C ILE A 52 7.42 -13.67 11.18
N TRP A 53 6.71 -13.01 12.10
CA TRP A 53 7.23 -12.69 13.42
C TRP A 53 6.10 -12.67 14.44
N SER A 54 6.46 -12.73 15.72
CA SER A 54 5.53 -12.53 16.83
C SER A 54 5.96 -11.34 17.67
N ARG A 55 5.01 -10.70 18.34
CA ARG A 55 5.31 -9.71 19.38
C ARG A 55 5.43 -10.38 20.74
N VAL A 56 5.93 -9.64 21.73
CA VAL A 56 6.05 -10.10 23.13
C VAL A 56 4.70 -10.59 23.71
N THR A 57 3.59 -10.08 23.19
CA THR A 57 2.22 -10.48 23.55
C THR A 57 1.73 -11.77 22.87
N LEU A 58 2.63 -12.50 22.18
CA LEU A 58 2.34 -13.72 21.42
C LEU A 58 1.34 -13.56 20.26
N GLU A 59 1.14 -12.33 19.80
CA GLU A 59 0.41 -12.05 18.56
C GLU A 59 1.33 -12.29 17.36
N SER A 60 0.88 -13.11 16.41
CA SER A 60 1.61 -13.42 15.19
C SER A 60 1.26 -12.43 14.07
N TYR A 61 2.28 -12.09 13.29
CA TYR A 61 2.18 -11.23 12.13
C TYR A 61 2.78 -11.95 10.93
N LEU A 62 2.21 -11.67 9.76
CA LEU A 62 2.68 -12.14 8.47
C LEU A 62 2.65 -10.95 7.51
N ALA A 63 3.79 -10.66 6.88
CA ALA A 63 3.88 -9.76 5.75
C ALA A 63 4.25 -10.58 4.50
N VAL A 64 3.52 -10.40 3.41
CA VAL A 64 3.82 -11.05 2.14
C VAL A 64 4.22 -9.98 1.13
N THR A 65 5.44 -10.09 0.59
CA THR A 65 5.91 -9.21 -0.49
C THR A 65 6.04 -10.00 -1.77
N VAL A 66 5.40 -9.53 -2.84
CA VAL A 66 5.51 -10.12 -4.19
C VAL A 66 6.53 -9.35 -5.01
N HIS A 67 7.40 -10.08 -5.70
CA HIS A 67 8.44 -9.62 -6.59
C HIS A 67 8.14 -10.10 -8.02
N TYR A 68 8.14 -9.18 -8.98
CA TYR A 68 7.76 -9.47 -10.36
C TYR A 68 8.45 -8.57 -11.36
N LEU A 69 8.63 -9.06 -12.59
CA LEU A 69 9.20 -8.29 -13.68
C LEU A 69 8.10 -7.59 -14.46
N VAL A 70 8.37 -6.37 -14.93
CA VAL A 70 7.53 -5.66 -15.89
C VAL A 70 8.36 -5.12 -17.03
N ARG A 71 7.71 -4.78 -18.15
CA ARG A 71 8.36 -4.07 -19.25
C ARG A 71 8.43 -2.57 -18.91
N GLY A 72 9.65 -2.10 -18.67
CA GLY A 72 9.96 -0.69 -18.50
C GLY A 72 9.98 0.08 -19.83
N THR A 73 10.30 1.36 -19.73
CA THR A 73 10.45 2.21 -20.91
C THR A 73 11.61 1.74 -21.80
N ARG A 74 11.47 1.88 -23.12
CA ARG A 74 12.47 1.44 -24.12
C ARG A 74 12.77 -0.07 -24.10
N GLY A 75 11.82 -0.89 -23.63
CA GLY A 75 11.90 -2.35 -23.68
C GLY A 75 12.78 -3.00 -22.61
N ARG A 76 13.29 -2.24 -21.64
CA ARG A 76 14.04 -2.77 -20.49
C ARG A 76 13.13 -3.58 -19.57
N LEU A 77 13.70 -4.56 -18.87
CA LEU A 77 13.00 -5.26 -17.79
C LEU A 77 13.22 -4.52 -16.47
N GLU A 78 12.16 -4.32 -15.72
CA GLU A 78 12.20 -3.70 -14.40
C GLU A 78 11.68 -4.70 -13.36
N LEU A 79 12.45 -4.92 -12.29
CA LEU A 79 12.00 -5.68 -11.13
C LEU A 79 11.20 -4.75 -10.20
N ARG A 80 9.98 -5.15 -9.86
CA ARG A 80 9.11 -4.46 -8.90
C ARG A 80 8.83 -5.35 -7.70
N SER A 81 8.62 -4.70 -6.56
CA SER A 81 8.27 -5.34 -5.29
C SER A 81 7.07 -4.63 -4.68
N ARG A 82 6.09 -5.39 -4.18
CA ARG A 82 4.86 -4.89 -3.57
C ARG A 82 4.45 -5.72 -2.37
N LEU A 83 4.16 -5.07 -1.25
CA LEU A 83 3.53 -5.70 -0.09
C LEU A 83 2.05 -5.94 -0.39
N VAL A 84 1.58 -7.17 -0.19
CA VAL A 84 0.22 -7.63 -0.50
C VAL A 84 -0.62 -7.78 0.75
#